data_AF-A0AAW5FYH5-F1
#
_entry.id   AF-A0AAW5FYH5-F1
#
_cell.length_a   1.000
_cell.length_b   1.000
_cell.length_c   1.000
_cell.angle_alpha   90.00
_cell.angle_beta   90.00
_cell.angle_gamma   90.00
#
_symmetry.space_group_name_H-M   'P 1'
#
loop_
_entity.id
_entity.type
_entity.pdbx_description
1 polymer ?
#
loop_
_entity_poly.entity_id
_entity_poly.type
_entity_poly.pdbx_seq_one_letter_code
_entity_poly.pdbx_strand_id
1 'polypeptide(L)'
;MRRGFRISSLVPSGLVFDGVSDSEDSVILAVRSEAEEAQCPLCATTSRRIHSRYIRHVADLPSAGKRVRLRLLTRRFTCDVPHCRRRIFAERFGEDLVPLRRRRTARLEYIVHHLGLALGGRPAASFAKRLMLPVSNDTLLRVVRRRTAMPTDPLLVVGLDDWAFRRNHRYGTIVCDLERRRIVTLLPDRETATVRAWLSKHPAINIVSRDRG
;
A
#
# COMPACT_ATOMS: atom_id res chain seq x y z
N MET A 1 -17.94 -28.86 -21.51
CA MET A 1 -16.66 -28.99 -20.75
C MET A 1 -16.72 -28.11 -19.51
N ARG A 2 -16.83 -28.69 -18.30
CA ARG A 2 -16.67 -27.92 -17.06
C ARG A 2 -15.19 -27.53 -16.95
N ARG A 3 -14.84 -26.27 -17.19
CA ARG A 3 -13.51 -25.75 -16.85
C ARG A 3 -13.38 -25.82 -15.33
N GLY A 4 -12.80 -26.91 -14.83
CA GLY A 4 -12.46 -27.03 -13.41
C GLY A 4 -11.54 -25.88 -13.03
N PHE A 5 -11.83 -25.26 -11.88
CA PHE A 5 -11.01 -24.18 -11.33
C PHE A 5 -9.58 -24.69 -11.12
N ARG A 6 -8.62 -24.21 -11.92
CA ARG A 6 -7.20 -24.60 -11.81
C ARG A 6 -6.55 -23.74 -10.75
N ILE A 7 -6.02 -24.34 -9.70
CA ILE A 7 -5.39 -23.60 -8.59
C ILE A 7 -4.20 -22.75 -9.01
N SER A 8 -3.48 -23.15 -10.08
CA SER A 8 -2.40 -22.37 -10.67
C SER A 8 -2.87 -21.01 -11.22
N SER A 9 -4.15 -20.86 -11.55
CA SER A 9 -4.72 -19.56 -11.99
C SER A 9 -4.78 -18.51 -10.88
N LEU A 10 -4.59 -18.91 -9.62
CA LEU A 10 -4.48 -17.98 -8.49
C LEU A 10 -3.09 -17.36 -8.38
N VAL A 11 -2.07 -17.96 -9.02
CA VAL A 11 -0.69 -17.48 -8.95
C VAL A 11 -0.57 -16.18 -9.75
N PRO A 12 -0.09 -15.08 -9.14
CA PRO A 12 0.16 -13.84 -9.86
C PRO A 12 1.20 -14.00 -10.98
N SER A 13 1.09 -13.19 -12.03
CA SER A 13 2.09 -13.11 -13.10
C SER A 13 3.49 -12.81 -12.57
N GLY A 14 4.52 -13.36 -13.22
CA GLY A 14 5.92 -13.26 -12.79
C GLY A 14 6.32 -14.28 -11.73
N LEU A 15 5.41 -15.17 -11.32
CA LEU A 15 5.68 -16.31 -10.47
C LEU A 15 5.33 -17.63 -11.17
N VAL A 16 6.14 -18.65 -10.94
CA VAL A 16 5.90 -20.02 -11.37
C VAL A 16 5.30 -20.81 -10.22
N PHE A 17 4.29 -21.62 -10.52
CA PHE A 17 3.65 -22.53 -9.58
C PHE A 17 4.45 -23.83 -9.47
N ASP A 18 4.91 -24.15 -8.27
CA ASP A 18 5.67 -25.38 -8.00
C ASP A 18 4.83 -26.44 -7.25
N GLY A 19 3.72 -26.05 -6.61
CA GLY A 19 2.85 -26.99 -5.92
C GLY A 19 1.85 -26.34 -4.96
N VAL A 20 0.96 -27.15 -4.41
CA VAL A 20 -0.08 -26.74 -3.46
C VAL A 20 -0.05 -27.61 -2.22
N SER A 21 -0.31 -26.99 -1.07
CA SER A 21 -0.70 -27.68 0.16
C SER A 21 -2.03 -27.09 0.62
N ASP A 22 -3.02 -27.95 0.86
CA ASP A 22 -4.36 -27.53 1.25
C ASP A 22 -4.67 -27.99 2.68
N SER A 23 -5.35 -27.13 3.44
CA SER A 23 -5.89 -27.40 4.77
C SER A 23 -7.35 -26.95 4.82
N GLU A 24 -8.04 -27.20 5.93
CA GLU A 24 -9.46 -26.80 6.08
C GLU A 24 -9.66 -25.29 5.82
N ASP A 25 -8.89 -24.44 6.49
CA ASP A 25 -9.05 -22.97 6.41
C ASP A 25 -8.09 -22.25 5.45
N SER A 26 -7.13 -22.96 4.84
CA SER A 26 -6.06 -22.30 4.10
C SER A 26 -5.46 -23.11 2.97
N VAL A 27 -5.09 -22.40 1.90
CA VAL A 27 -4.38 -22.91 0.74
C VAL A 27 -3.00 -22.26 0.71
N ILE A 28 -1.95 -23.08 0.66
CA ILE A 28 -0.57 -22.64 0.50
C ILE A 28 -0.10 -22.98 -0.91
N LEU A 29 0.27 -21.96 -1.67
CA LEU A 29 0.84 -22.11 -3.02
C LEU A 29 2.35 -21.98 -2.93
N ALA A 30 3.08 -23.05 -3.25
CA ALA A 30 4.52 -23.00 -3.42
C ALA A 30 4.82 -22.33 -4.77
N VAL A 31 5.58 -21.24 -4.71
CA VAL A 31 5.87 -20.41 -5.89
C VAL A 31 7.30 -19.91 -5.86
N ARG A 32 7.85 -19.64 -7.04
CA ARG A 32 9.17 -19.02 -7.23
C ARG A 32 9.08 -17.95 -8.31
N SER A 33 10.09 -17.10 -8.41
CA SER A 33 10.18 -16.18 -9.55
C SER A 33 10.36 -16.94 -10.86
N GLU A 34 9.71 -16.42 -11.90
CA GLU A 34 9.97 -16.80 -13.29
C GLU A 34 11.33 -16.28 -13.78
N ALA A 35 11.75 -15.11 -13.30
CA ALA A 35 13.02 -14.52 -13.70
C ALA A 35 14.20 -15.39 -13.25
N GLU A 36 15.20 -15.57 -14.10
CA GLU A 36 16.41 -16.33 -13.73
C GLU A 36 17.46 -15.46 -13.03
N GLU A 37 17.35 -14.14 -13.17
CA GLU A 37 18.31 -13.14 -12.72
C GLU A 37 17.63 -12.02 -11.94
N ALA A 38 18.43 -11.22 -11.22
CA ALA A 38 17.96 -10.01 -10.54
C ALA A 38 18.98 -8.89 -10.60
N GLN A 39 18.49 -7.64 -10.62
CA GLN A 39 19.34 -6.45 -10.63
C GLN A 39 19.76 -6.03 -9.21
N CYS A 40 21.04 -5.71 -9.05
CA CYS A 40 21.55 -5.16 -7.80
C CYS A 40 20.90 -3.80 -7.54
N PRO A 41 20.30 -3.59 -6.35
CA PRO A 41 19.55 -2.36 -6.08
C PRO A 41 20.40 -1.10 -5.87
N LEU A 42 21.73 -1.22 -5.87
CA LEU A 42 22.63 -0.07 -5.77
C LEU A 42 23.28 0.31 -7.10
N CYS A 43 23.74 -0.67 -7.87
CA CYS A 43 24.47 -0.43 -9.12
C CYS A 43 23.70 -0.84 -10.38
N ALA A 44 22.47 -1.35 -10.23
CA ALA A 44 21.61 -1.88 -11.28
C ALA A 44 22.16 -3.08 -12.09
N THR A 45 23.42 -3.48 -11.88
CA THR A 45 24.00 -4.65 -12.55
C THR A 45 23.21 -5.91 -12.26
N THR A 46 22.85 -6.61 -13.33
CA THR A 46 22.19 -7.92 -13.28
C THR A 46 23.12 -8.99 -12.74
N SER A 47 22.59 -9.87 -11.90
CA SER A 47 23.30 -11.06 -11.42
C SER A 47 22.41 -12.30 -11.52
N ARG A 48 23.04 -13.40 -11.93
CA ARG A 48 22.49 -14.77 -11.87
C ARG A 48 23.07 -15.58 -10.71
N ARG A 49 24.11 -15.05 -10.04
CA ARG A 49 24.86 -15.78 -9.03
C ARG A 49 24.10 -15.80 -7.72
N ILE A 50 23.49 -16.94 -7.40
CA ILE A 50 22.71 -17.14 -6.17
C ILE A 50 23.67 -17.42 -5.01
N HIS A 51 23.60 -16.58 -3.98
CA HIS A 51 24.30 -16.76 -2.71
C HIS A 51 23.53 -17.72 -1.77
N SER A 52 22.22 -17.51 -1.62
CA SER A 52 21.38 -18.35 -0.78
C SER A 52 19.90 -18.24 -1.15
N ARG A 53 19.07 -19.14 -0.60
CA ARG A 53 17.62 -19.14 -0.78
C ARG A 53 16.94 -19.15 0.59
N TYR A 54 15.76 -18.54 0.67
CA TYR A 54 14.92 -18.54 1.86
C TYR A 54 13.45 -18.45 1.48
N ILE A 55 12.57 -18.88 2.38
CA ILE A 55 11.13 -18.85 2.14
C ILE A 55 10.51 -17.60 2.75
N ARG A 56 9.65 -16.92 1.97
CA ARG A 56 8.75 -15.87 2.47
C ARG A 56 7.32 -16.39 2.44
N HIS A 57 6.59 -16.18 3.53
CA HIS A 57 5.15 -16.39 3.56
C HIS A 57 4.45 -15.06 3.27
N VAL A 58 3.75 -15.01 2.14
CA VAL A 58 3.07 -13.81 1.65
C VAL A 58 1.57 -14.12 1.60
N ALA A 59 0.75 -13.38 2.33
CA ALA A 59 -0.70 -13.52 2.24
C ALA A 59 -1.21 -12.96 0.91
N ASP A 60 -2.23 -13.60 0.37
CA ASP A 60 -2.83 -13.24 -0.91
C ASP A 60 -4.37 -13.22 -0.82
N LEU A 61 -5.04 -12.94 -1.93
CA LEU A 61 -6.49 -12.92 -2.00
C LEU A 61 -7.09 -14.29 -1.62
N PRO A 62 -8.03 -14.34 -0.66
CA PRO A 62 -8.77 -15.56 -0.36
C PRO A 62 -9.48 -16.09 -1.60
N SER A 63 -9.65 -17.41 -1.65
CA SER A 63 -10.32 -18.09 -2.76
C SER A 63 -11.07 -19.30 -2.23
N ALA A 64 -12.25 -19.56 -2.81
CA ALA A 64 -13.08 -20.72 -2.47
C ALA A 64 -13.31 -20.90 -0.95
N GLY A 65 -13.54 -19.80 -0.22
CA GLY A 65 -13.77 -19.85 1.23
C GLY A 65 -12.53 -20.14 2.08
N LYS A 66 -11.32 -20.10 1.50
CA LYS A 66 -10.06 -20.36 2.19
C LYS A 66 -9.10 -19.18 2.09
N ARG A 67 -8.26 -19.01 3.11
CA ARG A 67 -7.14 -18.06 3.08
C ARG A 67 -6.08 -18.56 2.11
N VAL A 68 -5.61 -17.71 1.19
CA VAL A 68 -4.49 -18.07 0.30
C VAL A 68 -3.19 -17.46 0.82
N ARG A 69 -2.12 -18.27 0.86
CA ARG A 69 -0.76 -17.82 1.16
C ARG A 69 0.20 -18.34 0.11
N LEU A 70 1.10 -17.49 -0.35
CA LEU A 70 2.22 -17.86 -1.18
C LEU A 70 3.39 -18.25 -0.27
N ARG A 71 3.89 -19.48 -0.43
CA ARG A 71 5.19 -19.93 0.07
C ARG A 71 6.22 -19.62 -1.00
N LEU A 72 6.70 -18.38 -0.98
CA LEU A 72 7.55 -17.80 -2.01
C LEU A 72 9.02 -18.14 -1.77
N LEU A 73 9.61 -18.97 -2.63
CA LEU A 73 11.04 -19.22 -2.66
C LEU A 73 11.75 -17.95 -3.15
N THR A 74 12.47 -17.31 -2.25
CA THR A 74 13.17 -16.04 -2.50
C THR A 74 14.68 -16.26 -2.49
N ARG A 75 15.39 -15.66 -3.44
CA ARG A 75 16.83 -15.77 -3.57
C ARG A 75 17.54 -14.56 -2.97
N ARG A 76 18.79 -14.77 -2.56
CA ARG A 76 19.78 -13.71 -2.38
C ARG A 76 20.85 -13.90 -3.44
N PHE A 77 21.20 -12.83 -4.13
CA PHE A 77 22.19 -12.81 -5.20
C PHE A 77 23.49 -12.14 -4.74
N THR A 78 24.60 -12.56 -5.32
CA THR A 78 25.90 -11.89 -5.19
C THR A 78 26.06 -10.85 -6.30
N CYS A 79 26.44 -9.63 -5.94
CA CYS A 79 26.84 -8.61 -6.91
C CYS A 79 28.33 -8.74 -7.18
N ASP A 80 28.69 -9.05 -8.43
CA ASP A 80 30.07 -9.27 -8.83
C ASP A 80 30.82 -7.97 -9.20
N VAL A 81 30.16 -6.80 -9.12
CA VAL A 81 30.80 -5.50 -9.37
C VAL A 81 31.82 -5.18 -8.28
N PRO A 82 33.14 -5.04 -8.60
CA PRO A 82 34.19 -4.87 -7.60
C PRO A 82 33.98 -3.67 -6.66
N HIS A 83 33.46 -2.56 -7.16
CA HIS A 83 33.27 -1.32 -6.39
C HIS A 83 31.87 -1.16 -5.78
N CYS A 84 30.99 -2.15 -5.94
CA CYS A 84 29.65 -2.07 -5.36
C CYS A 84 29.69 -2.41 -3.87
N ARG A 85 29.27 -1.46 -3.02
CA ARG A 85 29.17 -1.67 -1.56
C ARG A 85 28.14 -2.75 -1.18
N ARG A 86 27.22 -3.11 -2.09
CA ARG A 86 26.25 -4.18 -1.88
C ARG A 86 26.75 -5.48 -2.50
N ARG A 87 27.44 -6.29 -1.72
CA ARG A 87 27.91 -7.62 -2.14
C ARG A 87 26.80 -8.65 -2.27
N ILE A 88 25.83 -8.66 -1.34
CA ILE A 88 24.71 -9.60 -1.34
C ILE A 88 23.41 -8.81 -1.31
N PHE A 89 22.47 -9.09 -2.21
CA PHE A 89 21.16 -8.45 -2.21
C PHE A 89 20.02 -9.48 -2.32
N ALA A 90 18.91 -9.17 -1.65
CA ALA A 90 17.71 -9.98 -1.77
C ALA A 90 16.99 -9.68 -3.09
N GLU A 91 16.47 -10.74 -3.71
CA GLU A 91 15.59 -10.68 -4.85
C GLU A 91 14.39 -9.76 -4.59
N ARG A 92 14.02 -8.96 -5.60
CA ARG A 92 12.90 -8.02 -5.55
C ARG A 92 11.87 -8.44 -6.58
N PHE A 93 10.59 -8.40 -6.19
CA PHE A 93 9.47 -8.84 -7.03
C PHE A 93 8.68 -7.67 -7.63
N GLY A 94 9.14 -6.43 -7.45
CA GLY A 94 8.40 -5.23 -7.87
C GLY A 94 7.29 -4.80 -6.91
N GLU A 95 6.78 -3.59 -7.11
CA GLU A 95 5.73 -2.99 -6.28
C GLU A 95 4.33 -3.54 -6.63
N ASP A 96 4.13 -4.09 -7.83
CA ASP A 96 2.83 -4.62 -8.29
C ASP A 96 2.58 -6.08 -7.93
N LEU A 97 3.61 -6.80 -7.49
CA LEU A 97 3.52 -8.21 -7.13
C LEU A 97 3.69 -8.41 -5.62
N VAL A 98 4.92 -8.29 -5.11
CA VAL A 98 5.21 -8.38 -3.67
C VAL A 98 6.20 -7.27 -3.30
N PRO A 99 5.70 -6.12 -2.82
CA PRO A 99 6.55 -4.98 -2.50
C PRO A 99 7.61 -5.30 -1.45
N LEU A 100 8.67 -4.50 -1.46
CA LEU A 100 9.84 -4.75 -0.63
C LEU A 100 9.48 -4.89 0.86
N ARG A 101 9.93 -5.99 1.48
CA ARG A 101 9.68 -6.35 2.90
C ARG A 101 8.21 -6.51 3.28
N ARG A 102 7.26 -6.50 2.34
CA ARG A 102 5.84 -6.76 2.64
C ARG A 102 5.57 -8.25 2.80
N ARG A 103 4.51 -8.55 3.54
CA ARG A 103 4.02 -9.92 3.77
C ARG A 103 2.67 -10.14 3.09
N ARG A 104 2.33 -9.30 2.12
CA ARG A 104 1.10 -9.35 1.33
C ARG A 104 1.44 -9.04 -0.13
N THR A 105 0.68 -9.62 -1.05
CA THR A 105 0.72 -9.23 -2.47
C THR A 105 0.19 -7.81 -2.64
N ALA A 106 0.61 -7.12 -3.70
CA ALA A 106 0.16 -5.76 -3.97
C ALA A 106 -1.35 -5.70 -4.22
N ARG A 107 -1.91 -6.71 -4.90
CA ARG A 107 -3.36 -6.87 -5.09
C ARG A 107 -4.12 -6.99 -3.77
N LEU A 108 -3.60 -7.72 -2.79
CA LEU A 108 -4.20 -7.76 -1.45
C LEU A 108 -4.04 -6.42 -0.73
N GLU A 109 -2.87 -5.77 -0.81
CA GLU A 109 -2.64 -4.44 -0.23
C GLU A 109 -3.63 -3.40 -0.82
N TYR A 110 -4.01 -3.55 -2.09
CA TYR A 110 -4.99 -2.70 -2.76
C TYR A 110 -6.41 -2.83 -2.19
N ILE A 111 -6.88 -4.06 -1.94
CA ILE A 111 -8.19 -4.28 -1.29
C ILE A 111 -8.16 -3.76 0.14
N VAL A 112 -7.09 -4.03 0.89
CA VAL A 112 -6.92 -3.54 2.26
C VAL A 112 -6.98 -2.02 2.30
N HIS A 113 -6.35 -1.34 1.34
CA HIS A 113 -6.43 0.12 1.24
C HIS A 113 -7.87 0.63 1.08
N HIS A 114 -8.63 0.07 0.13
CA HIS A 114 -10.00 0.51 -0.14
C HIS A 114 -10.95 0.17 1.00
N LEU A 115 -10.77 -0.97 1.67
CA LEU A 115 -11.50 -1.31 2.90
C LEU A 115 -11.24 -0.26 4.00
N GLY A 116 -9.98 0.12 4.19
CA GLY A 116 -9.61 1.15 5.17
C GLY A 116 -10.16 2.53 4.84
N LEU A 117 -10.24 2.89 3.55
CA LEU A 117 -10.85 4.15 3.11
C LEU A 117 -12.37 4.15 3.34
N ALA A 118 -13.05 3.07 2.98
CA ALA A 118 -14.52 3.01 3.01
C ALA A 118 -15.08 2.86 4.44
N LEU A 119 -14.43 2.02 5.26
CA LEU A 119 -14.96 1.61 6.57
C LEU A 119 -14.14 2.17 7.75
N GLY A 120 -13.05 2.88 7.47
CA GLY A 120 -12.13 3.39 8.48
C GLY A 120 -11.30 2.29 9.15
N GLY A 121 -11.06 2.42 10.46
CA GLY A 121 -10.18 1.51 11.20
C GLY A 121 -10.87 0.22 11.66
N ARG A 122 -11.49 0.26 12.85
CA ARG A 122 -12.06 -0.93 13.52
C ARG A 122 -13.17 -1.62 12.70
N PRO A 123 -14.13 -0.90 12.08
CA PRO A 123 -15.15 -1.56 11.25
C PRO A 123 -14.53 -2.31 10.07
N ALA A 124 -13.56 -1.70 9.38
CA ALA A 124 -12.82 -2.37 8.31
C ALA A 124 -12.09 -3.63 8.79
N ALA A 125 -11.47 -3.60 9.97
CA ALA A 125 -10.78 -4.77 10.53
C ALA A 125 -11.75 -5.92 10.86
N SER A 126 -12.91 -5.59 11.45
CA SER A 126 -13.96 -6.58 11.74
C SER A 126 -14.48 -7.21 10.45
N PHE A 127 -14.75 -6.39 9.43
CA PHE A 127 -15.23 -6.86 8.13
C PHE A 127 -14.16 -7.68 7.38
N ALA A 128 -12.91 -7.24 7.40
CA ALA A 128 -11.77 -7.95 6.82
C ALA A 128 -11.60 -9.36 7.41
N LYS A 129 -11.86 -9.55 8.71
CA LYS A 129 -11.86 -10.88 9.36
C LYS A 129 -12.89 -11.82 8.73
N ARG A 130 -14.10 -11.32 8.43
CA ARG A 130 -15.17 -12.08 7.75
C ARG A 130 -14.81 -12.40 6.30
N LEU A 131 -14.04 -11.53 5.66
CA LEU A 131 -13.47 -11.75 4.33
C LEU A 131 -12.17 -12.55 4.35
N MET A 132 -11.77 -13.15 5.49
CA MET A 132 -10.55 -13.95 5.64
C MET A 132 -9.24 -13.19 5.36
N LEU A 133 -9.24 -11.85 5.37
CA LEU A 133 -8.05 -11.03 5.15
C LEU A 133 -7.28 -10.84 6.47
N PRO A 134 -5.97 -11.16 6.54
CA PRO A 134 -5.20 -11.09 7.78
C PRO A 134 -4.69 -9.67 8.07
N VAL A 135 -5.59 -8.73 8.39
CA VAL A 135 -5.24 -7.32 8.69
C VAL A 135 -5.85 -6.81 9.98
N SER A 136 -5.09 -6.01 10.71
CA SER A 136 -5.52 -5.31 11.92
C SER A 136 -5.98 -3.88 11.62
N ASN A 137 -6.70 -3.26 12.56
CA ASN A 137 -7.03 -1.83 12.56
C ASN A 137 -5.81 -0.96 12.20
N ASP A 138 -4.69 -1.16 12.89
CA ASP A 138 -3.48 -0.36 12.68
C ASP A 138 -2.85 -0.61 11.32
N THR A 139 -3.00 -1.83 10.79
CA THR A 139 -2.55 -2.15 9.44
C THR A 139 -3.39 -1.40 8.41
N LEU A 140 -4.71 -1.37 8.55
CA LEU A 140 -5.61 -0.63 7.67
C LEU A 140 -5.28 0.86 7.67
N LEU A 141 -5.19 1.48 8.85
CA LEU A 141 -4.84 2.90 8.97
C LEU A 141 -3.45 3.20 8.39
N ARG A 142 -2.47 2.31 8.60
CA ARG A 142 -1.12 2.45 8.04
C ARG A 142 -1.12 2.36 6.52
N VAL A 143 -1.92 1.46 5.94
CA VAL A 143 -2.03 1.31 4.48
C VAL A 143 -2.71 2.53 3.85
N VAL A 144 -3.77 3.05 4.47
CA VAL A 144 -4.42 4.31 4.06
C VAL A 144 -3.41 5.45 4.05
N ARG A 145 -2.76 5.71 5.19
CA ARG A 145 -1.79 6.81 5.34
C ARG A 145 -0.62 6.72 4.36
N ARG A 146 -0.12 5.52 4.07
CA ARG A 146 1.01 5.35 3.15
C ARG A 146 0.67 5.76 1.72
N ARG A 147 -0.58 5.59 1.30
CA ARG A 147 -1.04 5.93 -0.05
C ARG A 147 -1.63 7.34 -0.14
N THR A 148 -1.70 8.05 0.98
CA THR A 148 -2.04 9.48 0.98
C THR A 148 -0.88 10.24 0.35
N ALA A 149 -1.09 10.76 -0.85
CA ALA A 149 -0.19 11.74 -1.46
C ALA A 149 -0.58 13.14 -0.96
N MET A 150 0.42 13.93 -0.59
CA MET A 150 0.21 15.36 -0.41
C MET A 150 0.01 15.98 -1.80
N PRO A 151 -1.00 16.84 -1.99
CA PRO A 151 -1.10 17.63 -3.22
C PRO A 151 0.19 18.42 -3.42
N THR A 152 0.83 18.27 -4.58
CA THR A 152 2.03 19.04 -4.96
C THR A 152 1.72 20.16 -5.93
N ASP A 153 0.50 20.17 -6.49
CA ASP A 153 0.07 21.20 -7.41
C ASP A 153 -0.03 22.55 -6.69
N PRO A 154 0.31 23.67 -7.38
CA PRO A 154 0.08 25.00 -6.82
C PRO A 154 -1.42 25.20 -6.58
N LEU A 155 -1.75 25.71 -5.40
CA LEU A 155 -3.11 26.05 -5.00
C LEU A 155 -3.41 27.48 -5.45
N LEU A 156 -4.40 27.67 -6.32
CA LEU A 156 -4.79 29.00 -6.83
C LEU A 156 -6.09 29.49 -6.18
N VAL A 157 -7.07 28.59 -6.03
CA VAL A 157 -8.39 28.88 -5.45
C VAL A 157 -8.66 27.93 -4.30
N VAL A 158 -8.77 28.47 -3.08
CA VAL A 158 -9.02 27.66 -1.88
C VAL A 158 -10.33 28.04 -1.19
N GLY A 159 -10.98 27.04 -0.59
CA GLY A 159 -12.14 27.18 0.28
C GLY A 159 -11.72 26.94 1.72
N LEU A 160 -12.16 27.81 2.63
CA LEU A 160 -11.98 27.66 4.08
C LEU A 160 -13.33 27.44 4.74
N ASP A 161 -13.40 26.43 5.59
CA ASP A 161 -14.61 26.11 6.35
C ASP A 161 -14.25 25.51 7.74
N ASP A 162 -15.22 25.48 8.66
CA ASP A 162 -15.07 24.91 9.99
C ASP A 162 -15.11 23.38 9.93
N TRP A 163 -14.12 22.74 10.55
CA TRP A 163 -14.05 21.27 10.65
C TRP A 163 -14.20 20.80 12.09
N ALA A 164 -15.22 19.99 12.36
CA ALA A 164 -15.38 19.34 13.65
C ALA A 164 -14.57 18.03 13.73
N PHE A 165 -13.39 18.05 14.37
CA PHE A 165 -12.64 16.82 14.68
C PHE A 165 -13.43 15.89 15.61
N ARG A 166 -14.13 16.50 16.56
CA ARG A 166 -15.11 15.85 17.43
C ARG A 166 -16.22 16.86 17.63
N ARG A 167 -17.42 16.55 17.10
CA ARG A 167 -18.62 17.39 17.21
C ARG A 167 -18.78 17.89 18.64
N ASN A 168 -19.00 19.19 18.81
CA ASN A 168 -19.18 19.88 20.10
C ASN A 168 -17.98 19.85 21.07
N HIS A 169 -16.78 19.49 20.59
CA HIS A 169 -15.59 19.47 21.45
C HIS A 169 -14.39 20.18 20.83
N ARG A 170 -14.02 19.82 19.60
CA ARG A 170 -12.81 20.33 18.97
C ARG A 170 -13.07 20.64 17.52
N TYR A 171 -12.88 21.91 17.17
CA TYR A 171 -13.03 22.44 15.83
C TYR A 171 -11.68 22.94 15.33
N GLY A 172 -11.45 22.77 14.03
CA GLY A 172 -10.35 23.34 13.28
C GLY A 172 -10.87 23.97 11.99
N THR A 173 -9.96 24.26 11.08
CA THR A 173 -10.30 24.78 9.74
C THR A 173 -9.97 23.72 8.70
N ILE A 174 -10.91 23.38 7.82
CA ILE A 174 -10.62 22.60 6.62
C ILE A 174 -10.27 23.53 5.48
N VAL A 175 -9.21 23.19 4.75
CA VAL A 175 -8.81 23.88 3.52
C VAL A 175 -9.05 22.93 2.35
N CYS A 176 -9.80 23.40 1.36
CA CYS A 176 -10.09 22.68 0.14
C CYS A 176 -9.54 23.42 -1.07
N ASP A 177 -8.93 22.71 -2.02
CA ASP A 177 -8.69 23.18 -3.38
C ASP A 177 -10.03 23.12 -4.11
N LEU A 178 -10.56 24.29 -4.49
CA LEU A 178 -11.87 24.40 -5.12
C LEU A 178 -11.84 24.07 -6.61
N GLU A 179 -10.69 24.23 -7.27
CA GLU A 179 -10.54 23.87 -8.68
C GLU A 179 -10.57 22.34 -8.83
N ARG A 180 -9.81 21.65 -7.97
CA ARG A 180 -9.67 20.19 -8.02
C ARG A 180 -10.71 19.46 -7.16
N ARG A 181 -11.52 20.19 -6.39
CA ARG A 181 -12.52 19.65 -5.43
C ARG A 181 -11.90 18.65 -4.45
N ARG A 182 -10.77 19.01 -3.86
CA ARG A 182 -9.98 18.12 -2.98
C ARG A 182 -9.64 18.81 -1.67
N ILE A 183 -9.62 18.03 -0.59
CA ILE A 183 -9.12 18.48 0.70
C ILE A 183 -7.59 18.63 0.60
N VAL A 184 -7.10 19.80 0.99
CA VAL A 184 -5.67 20.11 1.04
C VAL A 184 -5.11 19.81 2.43
N THR A 185 -5.75 20.34 3.48
CA THR A 185 -5.28 20.16 4.85
C THR A 185 -6.40 20.42 5.87
N LEU A 186 -6.17 19.93 7.10
CA LEU A 186 -6.93 20.29 8.29
C LEU A 186 -6.00 21.06 9.24
N LEU A 187 -6.33 22.33 9.50
CA LEU A 187 -5.64 23.15 10.49
C LEU A 187 -6.11 22.78 11.90
N PRO A 188 -5.23 22.89 12.91
CA PRO A 188 -5.51 22.39 14.26
C PRO A 188 -6.63 23.13 14.99
N ASP A 189 -6.90 24.38 14.60
CA ASP A 189 -7.82 25.30 15.26
C ASP A 189 -8.54 26.21 14.23
N ARG A 190 -9.35 27.14 14.75
CA ARG A 190 -10.10 28.14 13.99
C ARG A 190 -9.49 29.54 14.07
N GLU A 191 -8.25 29.65 14.53
CA GLU A 191 -7.64 30.94 14.79
C GLU A 191 -7.19 31.59 13.49
N THR A 192 -7.49 32.88 13.34
CA THR A 192 -7.05 33.69 12.19
C THR A 192 -5.53 33.65 12.05
N ALA A 193 -4.79 33.59 13.16
CA ALA A 193 -3.32 33.51 13.15
C ALA A 193 -2.82 32.23 12.48
N THR A 194 -3.41 31.08 12.81
CA THR A 194 -3.08 29.78 12.22
C THR A 194 -3.38 29.74 10.73
N VAL A 195 -4.55 30.24 10.32
CA VAL A 195 -4.93 30.34 8.90
C VAL A 195 -3.98 31.27 8.14
N ARG A 196 -3.67 32.45 8.69
CA ARG A 196 -2.76 33.42 8.07
C ARG A 196 -1.36 32.84 7.89
N ALA A 197 -0.84 32.14 8.91
CA ALA A 197 0.46 31.48 8.86
C ALA A 197 0.51 30.32 7.86
N TRP A 198 -0.64 29.68 7.57
CA TRP A 198 -0.73 28.67 6.54
C TRP A 198 -0.80 29.28 5.13
N LEU A 199 -1.62 30.32 4.94
CA LEU A 199 -1.74 31.03 3.65
C LEU A 199 -0.42 31.68 3.22
N SER A 200 0.36 32.24 4.16
CA SER A 200 1.66 32.85 3.83
C SER A 200 2.68 31.86 3.24
N LYS A 201 2.52 30.56 3.48
CA LYS A 201 3.35 29.49 2.90
C LYS A 201 2.90 29.10 1.49
N HIS A 202 1.78 29.61 1.02
CA HIS A 202 1.18 29.29 -0.28
C HIS A 202 0.92 30.57 -1.09
N PRO A 203 1.98 31.27 -1.54
CA PRO A 203 1.86 32.57 -2.19
C PRO A 203 1.16 32.52 -3.56
N ALA A 204 1.01 31.33 -4.15
CA ALA A 204 0.29 31.14 -5.42
C ALA A 204 -1.25 31.25 -5.28
N ILE A 205 -1.78 31.25 -4.04
CA ILE A 205 -3.22 31.38 -3.79
C ILE A 205 -3.66 32.81 -4.11
N ASN A 206 -4.55 32.94 -5.09
CA ASN A 206 -5.08 34.22 -5.53
C ASN A 206 -6.52 34.45 -5.05
N ILE A 207 -7.27 33.37 -4.80
CA ILE A 207 -8.68 33.44 -4.40
C ILE A 207 -8.91 32.58 -3.16
N VAL A 208 -9.52 33.18 -2.14
CA VAL A 208 -9.97 32.48 -0.93
C VAL A 208 -11.49 32.65 -0.83
N SER A 209 -12.22 31.55 -0.96
CA SER A 209 -13.63 31.47 -0.61
C SER A 209 -13.75 31.06 0.85
N ARG A 210 -14.70 31.65 1.56
CA ARG A 210 -15.05 31.25 2.93
C ARG A 210 -16.56 31.24 3.04
N ASP A 211 -17.10 30.16 3.57
CA ASP A 211 -18.52 30.13 3.88
C ASP A 211 -18.82 31.11 5.01
N ARG A 212 -19.76 32.01 4.76
CA ARG A 212 -20.31 32.94 5.74
C ARG A 212 -21.71 32.42 6.02
N GLY A 213 -21.80 31.41 6.89
CA GLY A 213 -23.08 31.03 7.49
C GLY A 213 -23.79 32.23 8.09
#